data_AF-A0AAD2J7Z4-F1
#
_entry.id   AF-A0AAD2J7Z4-F1
#
_cell.length_a   1.000
_cell.length_b   1.000
_cell.length_c   1.000
_cell.angle_alpha   90.00
_cell.angle_beta   90.00
_cell.angle_gamma   90.00
#
_symmetry.space_group_name_H-M   'P 1'
#
loop_
_entity.id
_entity.type
_entity.pdbx_description
1 polymer ?
#
loop_
_entity_poly.entity_id
_entity_poly.type
_entity_poly.pdbx_seq_one_letter_code
_entity_poly.pdbx_strand_id
1 'polypeptide(L)'
;MPNKKKKAAFARAATENGVPDVSNIKNSYDDLMYESKAFSQTAINALEARARMMGLQPAPAANAKVLELGCSMGGNIITQALYYPDAEFVGIDLSGRQVAQGNAIIEKMGLKNVRLEEKDILTVDESFGKFDYIIVHGIWSWVPDAVKDKIFSICRNNLTKHGIAYISYNVYPGWKRQEQLREIMYFAGRDVLEEPLEARTRKGLDALKALAEILENDKGLGGGGKLPAIQKILNHNTYYVAHEYMEIFNDPIYVNGFIEWANRHRLAYIGDTDLHASFVSWMAEHTRERILALAGGDYIAKEFYSDILSDRQFRRSLLCREEVGDTVRRDESVAVEVIESLNFRPARGETINFDENDTLLSGIRDVMKTGEAFKTEDVAENLARRFPGLTFDRMKINSQLLLQTILGRFSVSSDNAGKQFFEDHKTYVPARFTDYVAAFVEHGAEAFVQPANRYNESTPSFGYGHLYIMRQLSRPTSKQALIETVAENLNIVSTTPDGLTFHPPAEVYVEEILADLADRHFLVSAD
;
A
#
# COMPACT_ATOMS: atom_id res chain seq x y z
N MET A 1 16.79 13.58 27.21
CA MET A 1 18.08 14.15 26.78
C MET A 1 19.32 13.23 26.89
N PRO A 2 19.32 12.05 27.56
CA PRO A 2 20.44 11.09 27.44
C PRO A 2 20.51 10.33 26.10
N ASN A 3 19.38 10.09 25.43
CA ASN A 3 19.31 9.34 24.15
C ASN A 3 19.98 10.03 22.95
N LYS A 4 20.05 11.38 22.93
CA LYS A 4 20.72 12.11 21.84
C LYS A 4 22.24 11.85 21.82
N LYS A 5 22.88 11.64 22.97
CA LYS A 5 24.33 11.38 23.05
C LYS A 5 24.72 9.97 22.62
N LYS A 6 23.85 8.97 22.83
CA LYS A 6 24.07 7.59 22.32
C LYS A 6 23.80 7.48 20.81
N LYS A 7 22.70 8.09 20.30
CA LYS A 7 22.48 8.24 18.84
C LYS A 7 23.68 8.94 18.17
N ALA A 8 24.25 9.97 18.80
CA ALA A 8 25.42 10.69 18.29
C ALA A 8 26.73 9.87 18.29
N ALA A 9 26.88 8.85 19.14
CA ALA A 9 28.09 8.00 19.15
C ALA A 9 28.07 6.97 18.01
N PHE A 10 26.90 6.35 17.74
CA PHE A 10 26.72 5.43 16.61
C PHE A 10 26.65 6.15 15.26
N ALA A 11 26.03 7.34 15.20
CA ALA A 11 26.01 8.17 14.00
C ALA A 11 27.39 8.81 13.69
N ARG A 12 28.22 9.10 14.71
CA ARG A 12 29.60 9.60 14.51
C ARG A 12 30.51 8.60 13.82
N ALA A 13 30.29 7.30 13.99
CA ALA A 13 31.06 6.30 13.26
C ALA A 13 30.68 6.25 11.76
N ALA A 14 29.49 6.71 11.39
CA ALA A 14 28.97 6.69 10.02
C ALA A 14 29.02 8.05 9.29
N THR A 15 29.62 9.10 9.90
CA THR A 15 29.66 10.44 9.34
C THR A 15 31.01 11.11 9.60
N GLU A 16 31.86 11.24 8.56
CA GLU A 16 32.87 12.29 8.58
C GLU A 16 32.14 13.64 8.38
N ASN A 17 32.34 14.59 9.29
CA ASN A 17 31.89 15.99 9.20
C ASN A 17 30.37 16.26 9.23
N GLY A 18 29.54 15.32 9.69
CA GLY A 18 28.11 15.58 9.90
C GLY A 18 27.26 15.63 8.62
N VAL A 19 27.84 15.22 7.49
CA VAL A 19 27.10 14.84 6.28
C VAL A 19 26.97 13.31 6.32
N PRO A 20 25.76 12.74 6.15
CA PRO A 20 25.59 11.30 5.96
C PRO A 20 26.49 10.85 4.82
N ASP A 21 27.34 9.85 5.03
CA ASP A 21 28.08 9.27 3.92
C ASP A 21 27.10 8.54 3.00
N VAL A 22 26.67 9.24 1.96
CA VAL A 22 25.72 8.77 0.94
C VAL A 22 26.21 7.46 0.33
N SER A 23 27.53 7.24 0.27
CA SER A 23 28.11 6.00 -0.27
C SER A 23 27.82 4.78 0.62
N ASN A 24 27.89 4.92 1.95
CA ASN A 24 27.55 3.86 2.89
C ASN A 24 26.05 3.51 2.89
N ILE A 25 25.18 4.52 2.76
CA ILE A 25 23.73 4.31 2.62
C ILE A 25 23.42 3.58 1.31
N LYS A 26 24.04 4.03 0.20
CA LYS A 26 23.88 3.41 -1.12
C LYS A 26 24.32 1.94 -1.13
N ASN A 27 25.49 1.63 -0.56
CA ASN A 27 26.00 0.27 -0.49
C ASN A 27 25.06 -0.67 0.29
N SER A 28 24.47 -0.20 1.40
CA SER A 28 23.52 -1.00 2.19
C SER A 28 22.27 -1.41 1.40
N TYR A 29 21.81 -0.59 0.45
CA TYR A 29 20.65 -0.90 -0.41
C TYR A 29 21.00 -1.80 -1.60
N ASP A 30 22.28 -1.86 -1.99
CA ASP A 30 22.75 -2.72 -3.07
C ASP A 30 23.11 -4.14 -2.59
N ASP A 31 23.50 -4.30 -1.32
CA ASP A 31 23.94 -5.57 -0.71
C ASP A 31 22.80 -6.55 -0.40
N LEU A 32 21.64 -6.03 -0.04
CA LEU A 32 20.44 -6.80 0.23
C LEU A 32 19.31 -6.20 -0.63
N MET A 33 18.94 -6.90 -1.71
CA MET A 33 17.80 -6.53 -2.55
C MET A 33 16.50 -7.17 -2.06
N TYR A 34 15.39 -6.43 -2.18
CA TYR A 34 14.04 -6.93 -2.02
C TYR A 34 13.27 -6.87 -3.32
N GLU A 35 12.32 -7.79 -3.47
CA GLU A 35 11.25 -7.68 -4.45
C GLU A 35 10.47 -6.37 -4.23
N SER A 36 10.39 -5.53 -5.25
CA SER A 36 9.63 -4.28 -5.21
C SER A 36 8.13 -4.58 -5.30
N LYS A 37 7.39 -4.22 -4.25
CA LYS A 37 5.98 -4.58 -4.08
C LYS A 37 5.04 -3.44 -4.44
N ALA A 38 3.78 -3.82 -4.69
CA ALA A 38 2.66 -2.90 -4.78
C ALA A 38 1.97 -2.72 -3.42
N PHE A 39 1.54 -1.50 -3.13
CA PHE A 39 0.84 -1.14 -1.91
C PHE A 39 -0.49 -0.46 -2.22
N SER A 40 -1.60 -1.15 -1.93
CA SER A 40 -2.96 -0.65 -2.22
C SER A 40 -3.31 0.65 -1.50
N GLN A 41 -2.62 0.95 -0.39
CA GLN A 41 -2.84 2.19 0.35
C GLN A 41 -2.16 3.40 -0.28
N THR A 42 -1.35 3.19 -1.32
CA THR A 42 -0.75 4.24 -2.16
C THR A 42 -1.43 4.37 -3.53
N ALA A 43 -2.44 3.53 -3.83
CA ALA A 43 -3.15 3.57 -5.10
C ALA A 43 -3.81 4.94 -5.31
N ILE A 44 -3.53 5.61 -6.43
CA ILE A 44 -3.92 7.01 -6.64
C ILE A 44 -5.44 7.25 -6.61
N ASN A 45 -6.25 6.29 -7.08
CA ASN A 45 -7.71 6.35 -6.99
C ASN A 45 -8.22 6.20 -5.55
N ALA A 46 -7.48 5.47 -4.72
CA ALA A 46 -7.79 5.26 -3.31
C ALA A 46 -7.33 6.47 -2.46
N LEU A 47 -6.25 7.15 -2.88
CA LEU A 47 -5.82 8.44 -2.32
C LEU A 47 -6.82 9.55 -2.67
N GLU A 48 -7.27 9.60 -3.94
CA GLU A 48 -8.31 10.52 -4.40
C GLU A 48 -9.60 10.36 -3.56
N ALA A 49 -10.09 9.12 -3.44
CA ALA A 49 -11.29 8.80 -2.69
C ALA A 49 -11.23 9.30 -1.24
N ARG A 50 -10.13 8.98 -0.53
CA ARG A 50 -9.96 9.36 0.88
C ARG A 50 -9.81 10.87 1.07
N ALA A 51 -9.08 11.54 0.18
CA ALA A 51 -8.98 12.99 0.22
C ALA A 51 -10.35 13.66 0.01
N ARG A 52 -11.16 13.14 -0.92
CA ARG A 52 -12.55 13.60 -1.15
C ARG A 52 -13.44 13.38 0.07
N MET A 53 -13.32 12.22 0.74
CA MET A 53 -14.05 11.96 1.98
C MET A 53 -13.71 12.99 3.07
N MET A 54 -12.47 13.47 3.11
CA MET A 54 -11.98 14.49 4.03
C MET A 54 -12.26 15.94 3.57
N GLY A 55 -13.09 16.13 2.54
CA GLY A 55 -13.55 17.45 2.07
C GLY A 55 -12.75 18.10 0.95
N LEU A 56 -11.66 17.46 0.49
CA LEU A 56 -10.82 18.01 -0.59
C LEU A 56 -11.39 17.72 -1.98
N GLN A 57 -10.89 18.47 -2.96
CA GLN A 57 -11.09 18.24 -4.39
C GLN A 57 -9.73 17.96 -5.03
N PRO A 58 -9.20 16.74 -4.89
CA PRO A 58 -7.92 16.35 -5.49
C PRO A 58 -8.02 16.30 -7.02
N ALA A 59 -6.86 16.34 -7.70
CA ALA A 59 -6.81 16.09 -9.13
C ALA A 59 -7.31 14.66 -9.45
N PRO A 60 -7.98 14.42 -10.59
CA PRO A 60 -8.48 13.09 -10.93
C PRO A 60 -7.34 12.07 -11.15
N ALA A 61 -7.49 10.84 -10.63
CA ALA A 61 -6.50 9.79 -10.82
C ALA A 61 -6.28 9.41 -12.30
N ALA A 62 -7.31 9.53 -13.15
CA ALA A 62 -7.30 9.07 -14.53
C ALA A 62 -6.18 9.66 -15.41
N ASN A 63 -5.78 10.90 -15.14
CA ASN A 63 -4.77 11.64 -15.92
C ASN A 63 -3.75 12.37 -15.02
N ALA A 64 -3.53 11.84 -13.82
CA ALA A 64 -2.67 12.46 -12.82
C ALA A 64 -1.18 12.38 -13.19
N LYS A 65 -0.39 13.33 -12.66
CA LYS A 65 1.07 13.20 -12.60
C LYS A 65 1.51 12.74 -11.21
N VAL A 66 2.24 11.63 -11.14
CA VAL A 66 2.59 10.95 -9.89
C VAL A 66 4.11 10.91 -9.73
N LEU A 67 4.59 11.30 -8.56
CA LEU A 67 5.99 11.15 -8.14
C LEU A 67 6.08 10.18 -6.97
N GLU A 68 6.91 9.15 -7.10
CA GLU A 68 7.32 8.30 -5.98
C GLU A 68 8.76 8.60 -5.59
N LEU A 69 8.97 8.95 -4.32
CA LEU A 69 10.31 9.10 -3.74
C LEU A 69 10.73 7.74 -3.16
N GLY A 70 11.92 7.27 -3.53
CA GLY A 70 12.47 5.94 -3.27
C GLY A 70 11.60 4.82 -3.84
N CYS A 71 11.50 4.82 -5.16
CA CYS A 71 10.67 3.89 -5.92
C CYS A 71 11.28 2.48 -6.03
N SER A 72 12.53 2.27 -5.63
CA SER A 72 13.27 1.03 -5.90
C SER A 72 13.18 0.68 -7.41
N MET A 73 12.79 -0.55 -7.75
CA MET A 73 12.57 -1.04 -9.10
C MET A 73 11.19 -0.66 -9.69
N GLY A 74 10.41 0.17 -8.99
CA GLY A 74 9.14 0.73 -9.49
C GLY A 74 7.90 -0.13 -9.30
N GLY A 75 7.97 -1.24 -8.54
CA GLY A 75 6.86 -2.20 -8.38
C GLY A 75 5.56 -1.58 -7.90
N ASN A 76 5.63 -0.47 -7.16
CA ASN A 76 4.45 0.23 -6.67
C ASN A 76 3.74 1.13 -7.70
N ILE A 77 4.44 1.61 -8.73
CA ILE A 77 3.91 2.54 -9.75
C ILE A 77 3.77 1.92 -11.14
N ILE A 78 4.50 0.85 -11.45
CA ILE A 78 4.43 0.15 -12.75
C ILE A 78 3.01 -0.37 -13.03
N THR A 79 2.41 -1.07 -12.06
CA THR A 79 1.05 -1.61 -12.23
C THR A 79 0.02 -0.48 -12.32
N GLN A 80 0.20 0.61 -11.59
CA GLN A 80 -0.69 1.77 -11.72
C GLN A 80 -0.62 2.36 -13.14
N ALA A 81 0.59 2.51 -13.70
CA ALA A 81 0.78 2.97 -15.07
C ALA A 81 0.11 2.08 -16.13
N LEU A 82 0.08 0.76 -15.91
CA LEU A 82 -0.64 -0.21 -16.76
C LEU A 82 -2.17 0.06 -16.81
N TYR A 83 -2.76 0.42 -15.67
CA TYR A 83 -4.20 0.61 -15.52
C TYR A 83 -4.68 2.05 -15.77
N TYR A 84 -3.77 3.03 -15.77
CA TYR A 84 -4.01 4.45 -16.03
C TYR A 84 -3.11 4.95 -17.17
N PRO A 85 -3.42 4.60 -18.44
CA PRO A 85 -2.55 4.91 -19.58
C PRO A 85 -2.39 6.42 -19.84
N ASP A 86 -3.33 7.25 -19.38
CA ASP A 86 -3.31 8.71 -19.53
C ASP A 86 -2.66 9.44 -18.34
N ALA A 87 -2.29 8.72 -17.28
CA ALA A 87 -1.53 9.24 -16.14
C ALA A 87 -0.02 9.05 -16.35
N GLU A 88 0.79 9.95 -15.80
CA GLU A 88 2.26 9.89 -15.88
C GLU A 88 2.87 9.56 -14.51
N PHE A 89 3.80 8.60 -14.47
CA PHE A 89 4.47 8.14 -13.26
C PHE A 89 5.98 8.36 -13.35
N VAL A 90 6.54 8.94 -12.29
CA VAL A 90 7.99 9.16 -12.13
C VAL A 90 8.41 8.58 -10.79
N GLY A 91 9.28 7.59 -10.82
CA GLY A 91 9.95 7.09 -9.62
C GLY A 91 11.36 7.65 -9.54
N ILE A 92 11.81 8.04 -8.36
CA ILE A 92 13.24 8.32 -8.14
C ILE A 92 13.80 7.43 -7.04
N ASP A 93 15.02 6.95 -7.20
CA ASP A 93 15.72 6.18 -6.18
C ASP A 93 17.23 6.49 -6.18
N LEU A 94 17.89 6.26 -5.04
CA LEU A 94 19.32 6.47 -4.89
C LEU A 94 20.13 5.33 -5.55
N SER A 95 19.58 4.11 -5.61
CA SER A 95 20.24 2.96 -6.23
C SER A 95 20.08 2.98 -7.75
N GLY A 96 21.13 3.39 -8.46
CA GLY A 96 21.20 3.31 -9.92
C GLY A 96 21.03 1.88 -10.46
N ARG A 97 21.42 0.86 -9.68
CA ARG A 97 21.24 -0.55 -10.05
C ARG A 97 19.77 -0.94 -10.07
N GLN A 98 19.01 -0.61 -9.02
CA GLN A 98 17.58 -0.90 -8.94
C GLN A 98 16.80 -0.11 -10.00
N VAL A 99 17.14 1.16 -10.22
CA VAL A 99 16.54 1.99 -11.28
C VAL A 99 16.78 1.38 -12.67
N ALA A 100 18.01 0.95 -12.96
CA ALA A 100 18.33 0.32 -14.24
C ALA A 100 17.56 -1.00 -14.45
N GLN A 101 17.44 -1.82 -13.41
CA GLN A 101 16.64 -3.05 -13.45
C GLN A 101 15.16 -2.77 -13.70
N GLY A 102 14.57 -1.83 -12.97
CA GLY A 102 13.17 -1.45 -13.15
C GLY A 102 12.89 -0.88 -14.54
N ASN A 103 13.76 0.00 -15.06
CA ASN A 103 13.63 0.55 -16.42
C ASN A 103 13.76 -0.53 -17.50
N ALA A 104 14.64 -1.52 -17.33
CA ALA A 104 14.74 -2.64 -18.26
C ALA A 104 13.44 -3.46 -18.31
N ILE A 105 12.77 -3.67 -17.17
CA ILE A 105 11.48 -4.36 -17.11
C ILE A 105 10.36 -3.51 -17.72
N ILE A 106 10.32 -2.21 -17.40
CA ILE A 106 9.36 -1.26 -17.99
C ILE A 106 9.45 -1.28 -19.53
N GLU A 107 10.66 -1.31 -20.08
CA GLU A 107 10.88 -1.41 -21.52
C GLU A 107 10.29 -2.69 -22.10
N LYS A 108 10.48 -3.85 -21.42
CA LYS A 108 9.89 -5.14 -21.82
C LYS A 108 8.36 -5.16 -21.74
N MET A 109 7.77 -4.43 -20.79
CA MET A 109 6.32 -4.27 -20.67
C MET A 109 5.73 -3.31 -21.71
N GLY A 110 6.57 -2.58 -22.46
CA GLY A 110 6.12 -1.62 -23.46
C GLY A 110 5.51 -0.34 -22.90
N LEU A 111 5.54 -0.13 -21.58
CA LEU A 111 4.94 1.03 -20.92
C LEU A 111 5.71 2.31 -21.25
N LYS A 112 4.99 3.40 -21.54
CA LYS A 112 5.57 4.71 -21.93
C LYS A 112 5.27 5.83 -20.94
N ASN A 113 4.35 5.59 -20.03
CA ASN A 113 3.86 6.54 -19.06
C ASN A 113 4.44 6.32 -17.65
N VAL A 114 5.45 5.46 -17.51
CA VAL A 114 6.23 5.28 -16.28
C VAL A 114 7.72 5.30 -16.61
N ARG A 115 8.51 5.97 -15.76
CA ARG A 115 9.98 5.95 -15.82
C ARG A 115 10.57 6.05 -14.42
N LEU A 116 11.78 5.51 -14.26
CA LEU A 116 12.55 5.59 -13.03
C LEU A 116 13.84 6.38 -13.26
N GLU A 117 14.24 7.21 -12.30
CA GLU A 117 15.47 8.03 -12.40
C GLU A 117 16.37 7.81 -11.18
N GLU A 118 17.67 7.58 -11.42
CA GLU A 118 18.68 7.57 -10.35
C GLU A 118 18.86 9.02 -9.89
N LYS A 119 18.42 9.32 -8.67
CA LYS A 119 18.46 10.70 -8.16
C LYS A 119 18.48 10.70 -6.64
N ASP A 120 19.36 11.54 -6.10
CA ASP A 120 19.33 11.87 -4.67
C ASP A 120 18.17 12.85 -4.40
N ILE A 121 17.30 12.49 -3.45
CA ILE A 121 16.17 13.31 -2.97
C ILE A 121 16.63 14.75 -2.65
N LEU A 122 17.84 14.94 -2.10
CA LEU A 122 18.41 16.25 -1.78
C LEU A 122 18.53 17.18 -2.99
N THR A 123 18.65 16.62 -4.19
CA THR A 123 18.84 17.34 -5.46
C THR A 123 17.53 17.72 -6.16
N VAL A 124 16.38 17.20 -5.73
CA VAL A 124 15.09 17.51 -6.36
C VAL A 124 14.68 18.97 -6.07
N ASP A 125 14.31 19.73 -7.10
CA ASP A 125 13.85 21.11 -6.96
C ASP A 125 12.61 21.39 -7.82
N GLU A 126 12.19 22.65 -7.89
CA GLU A 126 11.01 23.06 -8.65
C GLU A 126 11.11 22.79 -10.17
N SER A 127 12.31 22.68 -10.72
CA SER A 127 12.51 22.37 -12.14
C SER A 127 12.09 20.93 -12.49
N PHE A 128 11.98 20.05 -11.48
CA PHE A 128 11.48 18.69 -11.65
C PHE A 128 9.97 18.63 -12.01
N GLY A 129 9.26 19.76 -11.92
CA GLY A 129 7.87 19.88 -12.31
C GLY A 129 6.90 19.77 -11.13
N LYS A 130 5.60 19.77 -11.46
CA LYS A 130 4.51 19.64 -10.49
C LYS A 130 3.80 18.30 -10.66
N PHE A 131 3.39 17.71 -9.53
CA PHE A 131 2.75 16.41 -9.43
C PHE A 131 1.45 16.52 -8.63
N ASP A 132 0.45 15.76 -9.05
CA ASP A 132 -0.83 15.66 -8.39
C ASP A 132 -0.79 14.70 -7.20
N TYR A 133 0.07 13.70 -7.27
CA TYR A 133 0.33 12.79 -6.16
C TYR A 133 1.82 12.67 -5.91
N ILE A 134 2.24 12.81 -4.65
CA ILE A 134 3.61 12.53 -4.22
C ILE A 134 3.55 11.42 -3.19
N ILE A 135 4.16 10.27 -3.48
CA ILE A 135 4.14 9.07 -2.65
C ILE A 135 5.52 8.89 -2.00
N VAL A 136 5.52 8.78 -0.67
CA VAL A 136 6.70 8.51 0.14
C VAL A 136 6.39 7.33 1.05
N HIS A 137 6.58 6.12 0.53
CA HIS A 137 6.28 4.89 1.24
C HIS A 137 7.57 4.24 1.78
N GLY A 138 7.63 3.97 3.07
CA GLY A 138 8.73 3.23 3.68
C GLY A 138 10.09 3.94 3.76
N ILE A 139 10.14 5.28 3.73
CA ILE A 139 11.42 6.03 3.70
C ILE A 139 11.59 7.01 4.84
N TRP A 140 10.54 7.76 5.20
CA TRP A 140 10.70 8.95 6.03
C TRP A 140 11.32 8.69 7.42
N SER A 141 11.03 7.53 8.03
CA SER A 141 11.65 7.10 9.29
C SER A 141 13.09 6.58 9.14
N TRP A 142 13.53 6.24 7.93
CA TRP A 142 14.79 5.55 7.62
C TRP A 142 15.88 6.48 7.08
N VAL A 143 15.62 7.78 7.07
CA VAL A 143 16.54 8.76 6.49
C VAL A 143 16.96 9.82 7.53
N PRO A 144 18.12 10.47 7.35
CA PRO A 144 18.54 11.59 8.16
C PRO A 144 17.55 12.77 8.11
N ASP A 145 17.56 13.62 9.15
CA ASP A 145 16.65 14.77 9.25
C ASP A 145 16.75 15.73 8.06
N ALA A 146 17.93 15.89 7.45
CA ALA A 146 18.09 16.71 6.24
C ALA A 146 17.28 16.16 5.05
N VAL A 147 17.18 14.84 4.91
CA VAL A 147 16.37 14.20 3.87
C VAL A 147 14.88 14.28 4.24
N LYS A 148 14.52 14.13 5.53
CA LYS A 148 13.14 14.35 5.99
C LYS A 148 12.64 15.76 5.67
N ASP A 149 13.43 16.78 6.01
CA ASP A 149 13.15 18.18 5.68
C ASP A 149 13.00 18.38 4.17
N LYS A 150 13.89 17.74 3.39
CA LYS A 150 13.82 17.81 1.94
C LYS A 150 12.55 17.17 1.38
N ILE A 151 12.12 16.02 1.89
CA ILE A 151 10.87 15.37 1.49
C ILE A 151 9.69 16.32 1.65
N PHE A 152 9.56 16.99 2.81
CA PHE A 152 8.52 17.99 3.02
C PHE A 152 8.68 19.21 2.09
N SER A 153 9.92 19.66 1.83
CA SER A 153 10.17 20.72 0.85
C SER A 153 9.73 20.32 -0.56
N ILE A 154 9.93 19.08 -0.99
CA ILE A 154 9.47 18.56 -2.28
C ILE A 154 7.93 18.50 -2.28
N CYS A 155 7.31 17.96 -1.23
CA CYS A 155 5.86 17.97 -1.10
C CYS A 155 5.28 19.40 -1.16
N ARG A 156 5.97 20.40 -0.62
CA ARG A 156 5.53 21.80 -0.73
C ARG A 156 5.74 22.37 -2.13
N ASN A 157 6.91 22.15 -2.71
CA ASN A 157 7.35 22.85 -3.92
C ASN A 157 6.90 22.14 -5.20
N ASN A 158 6.80 20.81 -5.21
CA ASN A 158 6.48 20.01 -6.39
C ASN A 158 5.04 19.49 -6.41
N LEU A 159 4.23 19.68 -5.37
CA LEU A 159 2.81 19.29 -5.41
C LEU A 159 1.97 20.32 -6.17
N THR A 160 0.96 19.92 -6.95
CA THR A 160 -0.01 20.88 -7.53
C THR A 160 -0.88 21.50 -6.43
N LYS A 161 -1.70 22.51 -6.77
CA LYS A 161 -2.63 23.15 -5.80
C LYS A 161 -3.59 22.11 -5.19
N HIS A 162 -4.08 21.20 -6.03
CA HIS A 162 -5.02 20.15 -5.68
C HIS A 162 -4.34 18.79 -5.47
N GLY A 163 -3.01 18.78 -5.31
CA GLY A 163 -2.28 17.55 -5.13
C GLY A 163 -2.33 17.03 -3.70
N ILE A 164 -2.10 15.73 -3.56
CA ILE A 164 -2.04 15.01 -2.29
C ILE A 164 -0.65 14.39 -2.12
N ALA A 165 -0.01 14.66 -0.99
CA ALA A 165 1.20 13.95 -0.60
C ALA A 165 0.85 12.83 0.41
N TYR A 166 1.32 11.62 0.13
CA TYR A 166 1.25 10.46 1.02
C TYR A 166 2.62 10.25 1.66
N ILE A 167 2.70 10.15 2.99
CA ILE A 167 3.93 9.84 3.71
C ILE A 167 3.66 8.80 4.78
N SER A 168 4.37 7.66 4.71
CA SER A 168 4.29 6.62 5.74
C SER A 168 5.50 6.64 6.67
N TYR A 169 5.29 6.41 7.96
CA TYR A 169 6.34 6.51 8.98
C TYR A 169 5.99 5.74 10.26
N ASN A 170 7.03 5.30 10.98
CA ASN A 170 6.93 4.67 12.28
C ASN A 170 6.51 5.70 13.33
N VAL A 171 5.61 5.32 14.25
CA VAL A 171 5.08 6.23 15.28
C VAL A 171 5.14 5.67 16.70
N TYR A 172 5.22 6.59 17.65
CA TYR A 172 5.06 6.30 19.07
C TYR A 172 3.61 6.47 19.52
N PRO A 173 3.17 5.75 20.58
CA PRO A 173 3.97 4.93 21.50
C PRO A 173 4.28 3.51 21.00
N GLY A 174 3.56 2.99 20.01
CA GLY A 174 3.62 1.58 19.63
C GLY A 174 5.00 1.09 19.21
N TRP A 175 5.82 1.95 18.62
CA TRP A 175 7.19 1.57 18.23
C TRP A 175 8.16 1.39 19.40
N LYS A 176 7.79 1.78 20.63
CA LYS A 176 8.69 1.69 21.79
C LYS A 176 9.16 0.27 22.08
N ARG A 177 8.31 -0.74 21.85
CA ARG A 177 8.71 -2.15 22.00
C ARG A 177 9.74 -2.55 20.93
N GLN A 178 9.55 -2.12 19.68
CA GLN A 178 10.47 -2.44 18.59
C GLN A 178 11.83 -1.78 18.78
N GLU A 179 11.85 -0.54 19.30
CA GLU A 179 13.09 0.15 19.69
C GLU A 179 13.91 -0.67 20.71
N GLN A 180 13.26 -1.27 21.71
CA GLN A 180 13.94 -2.14 22.68
C GLN A 180 14.53 -3.39 22.04
N LEU A 181 13.80 -4.06 21.15
CA LEU A 181 14.26 -5.28 20.48
C LEU A 181 15.43 -4.97 19.53
N ARG A 182 15.33 -3.86 18.81
CA ARG A 182 16.41 -3.30 18.00
C ARG A 182 17.66 -3.03 18.83
N GLU A 183 17.55 -2.37 19.99
CA GLU A 183 18.70 -2.13 20.88
C GLU A 183 19.37 -3.44 21.36
N ILE A 184 18.57 -4.49 21.64
CA ILE A 184 19.10 -5.82 21.99
C ILE A 184 19.89 -6.41 20.83
N MET A 185 19.35 -6.35 19.62
CA MET A 185 20.02 -6.87 18.41
C MET A 185 21.34 -6.14 18.14
N TYR A 186 21.36 -4.81 18.22
CA TYR A 186 22.59 -4.03 18.09
C TYR A 186 23.60 -4.36 19.19
N PHE A 187 23.14 -4.50 20.43
CA PHE A 187 24.02 -4.88 21.52
C PHE A 187 24.64 -6.26 21.30
N ALA A 188 23.87 -7.23 20.79
CA ALA A 188 24.37 -8.54 20.43
C ALA A 188 25.38 -8.50 19.27
N GLY A 189 25.20 -7.57 18.32
CA GLY A 189 26.07 -7.36 17.16
C GLY A 189 27.28 -6.45 17.39
N ARG A 190 27.56 -5.99 18.62
CA ARG A 190 28.54 -4.92 18.90
C ARG A 190 29.99 -5.23 18.56
N ASP A 191 30.32 -6.50 18.41
CA ASP A 191 31.64 -7.06 18.09
C ASP A 191 31.77 -7.46 16.61
N VAL A 192 30.73 -7.24 15.80
CA VAL A 192 30.69 -7.51 14.35
C VAL A 192 30.18 -6.29 13.57
N LEU A 193 30.44 -5.08 14.07
CA LEU A 193 29.90 -3.85 13.45
C LEU A 193 30.44 -3.60 12.03
N GLU A 194 31.64 -4.09 11.73
CA GLU A 194 32.31 -4.00 10.43
C GLU A 194 31.88 -5.12 9.46
N GLU A 195 31.10 -6.10 9.92
CA GLU A 195 30.59 -7.19 9.08
C GLU A 195 29.38 -6.71 8.25
N PRO A 196 29.07 -7.40 7.12
CA PRO A 196 27.90 -7.10 6.31
C PRO A 196 26.59 -7.09 7.13
N LEU A 197 25.60 -6.32 6.66
CA LEU A 197 24.30 -6.14 7.32
C LEU A 197 23.62 -7.49 7.64
N GLU A 198 23.73 -8.47 6.75
CA GLU A 198 23.20 -9.83 6.94
C GLU A 198 23.81 -10.53 8.17
N ALA A 199 25.14 -10.50 8.31
CA ALA A 199 25.85 -11.16 9.40
C ALA A 199 25.50 -10.53 10.76
N ARG A 200 25.41 -9.20 10.79
CA ARG A 200 24.96 -8.43 11.97
C ARG A 200 23.52 -8.79 12.34
N THR A 201 22.64 -8.91 11.35
CA THR A 201 21.23 -9.27 11.54
C THR A 201 21.07 -10.68 12.11
N ARG A 202 21.79 -11.66 11.55
CA ARG A 202 21.79 -13.04 12.05
C ARG A 202 22.20 -13.11 13.51
N LYS A 203 23.25 -12.39 13.91
CA LYS A 203 23.69 -12.34 15.31
C LYS A 203 22.65 -11.73 16.25
N GLY A 204 21.96 -10.69 15.79
CA GLY A 204 20.83 -10.11 16.52
C GLY A 204 19.68 -11.11 16.71
N LEU A 205 19.32 -11.83 15.65
CA LEU A 205 18.28 -12.86 15.68
C LEU A 205 18.65 -14.03 16.61
N ASP A 206 19.90 -14.49 16.60
CA ASP A 206 20.38 -15.55 17.50
C ASP A 206 20.22 -15.13 18.97
N ALA A 207 20.54 -13.88 19.29
CA ALA A 207 20.36 -13.35 20.65
C ALA A 207 18.88 -13.26 21.04
N LEU A 208 18.01 -12.80 20.12
CA LEU A 208 16.57 -12.78 20.37
C LEU A 208 16.01 -14.20 20.58
N LYS A 209 16.46 -15.17 19.79
CA LYS A 209 16.07 -16.58 19.94
C LYS A 209 16.48 -17.14 21.31
N ALA A 210 17.73 -16.92 21.72
CA ALA A 210 18.20 -17.35 23.04
C ALA A 210 17.39 -16.70 24.18
N LEU A 211 17.03 -15.41 24.04
CA LEU A 211 16.17 -14.73 25.02
C LEU A 211 14.74 -15.30 25.03
N ALA A 212 14.18 -15.65 23.88
CA ALA A 212 12.87 -16.29 23.80
C ALA A 212 12.89 -17.64 24.54
N GLU A 213 13.90 -18.48 24.29
CA GLU A 213 14.08 -19.78 24.95
C GLU A 213 14.18 -19.63 26.48
N ILE A 214 14.89 -18.61 26.99
CA ILE A 214 14.96 -18.33 28.43
C ILE A 214 13.59 -17.95 28.99
N LEU A 215 12.87 -17.03 28.33
CA LEU A 215 11.54 -16.57 28.77
C LEU A 215 10.48 -17.68 28.73
N GLU A 216 10.61 -18.62 27.80
CA GLU A 216 9.73 -19.77 27.68
C GLU A 216 9.93 -20.77 28.81
N ASN A 217 11.19 -21.00 29.20
CA ASN A 217 11.56 -22.01 30.20
C ASN A 217 11.52 -21.50 31.65
N ASP A 218 11.76 -20.20 31.89
CA ASP A 218 11.72 -19.60 33.22
C ASP A 218 10.48 -18.71 33.39
N LYS A 219 9.40 -19.34 33.87
CA LYS A 219 8.12 -18.65 34.14
C LYS A 219 8.22 -17.56 35.22
N GLY A 220 9.28 -17.56 36.05
CA GLY A 220 9.51 -16.55 37.09
C GLY A 220 9.93 -15.19 36.54
N LEU A 221 10.46 -15.12 35.31
CA LEU A 221 10.92 -13.88 34.68
C LEU A 221 9.79 -13.01 34.10
N GLY A 222 8.57 -13.56 33.95
CA GLY A 222 7.42 -12.85 33.37
C GLY A 222 7.65 -12.42 31.92
N GLY A 223 7.39 -13.30 30.95
CA GLY A 223 7.56 -13.03 29.52
C GLY A 223 6.74 -11.85 28.97
N GLY A 224 5.64 -11.49 29.65
CA GLY A 224 4.78 -10.34 29.35
C GLY A 224 4.51 -10.13 27.86
N GLY A 225 4.44 -8.86 27.43
CA GLY A 225 4.39 -8.50 26.00
C GLY A 225 5.75 -8.55 25.28
N LYS A 226 6.82 -9.08 25.89
CA LYS A 226 8.15 -9.13 25.26
C LYS A 226 8.33 -10.40 24.44
N LEU A 227 7.96 -11.56 24.98
CA LEU A 227 8.07 -12.84 24.28
C LEU A 227 7.27 -12.86 22.96
N PRO A 228 5.99 -12.43 22.91
CA PRO A 228 5.25 -12.35 21.65
C PRO A 228 5.90 -11.40 20.63
N ALA A 229 6.49 -10.29 21.09
CA ALA A 229 7.16 -9.33 20.22
C ALA A 229 8.46 -9.92 19.63
N ILE A 230 9.22 -10.69 20.41
CA ILE A 230 10.38 -11.44 19.91
C ILE A 230 9.95 -12.47 18.88
N GLN A 231 8.97 -13.31 19.20
CA GLN A 231 8.45 -14.34 18.29
C GLN A 231 7.95 -13.73 16.97
N LYS A 232 7.32 -12.55 17.03
CA LYS A 232 6.93 -11.80 15.84
C LYS A 232 8.15 -11.49 14.95
N ILE A 233 9.26 -10.99 15.49
CA ILE A 233 10.48 -10.73 14.71
C ILE A 233 11.05 -12.02 14.11
N LEU A 234 11.14 -13.09 14.90
CA LEU A 234 11.69 -14.38 14.47
C LEU A 234 10.90 -15.03 13.32
N ASN A 235 9.62 -14.68 13.17
CA ASN A 235 8.75 -15.18 12.09
C ASN A 235 8.84 -14.34 10.79
N HIS A 236 9.58 -13.23 10.77
CA HIS A 236 9.81 -12.47 9.54
C HIS A 236 11.03 -12.98 8.79
N ASN A 237 11.08 -12.72 7.48
CA ASN A 237 12.27 -12.94 6.68
C ASN A 237 13.45 -12.09 7.22
N THR A 238 14.64 -12.69 7.32
CA THR A 238 15.89 -12.04 7.74
C THR A 238 16.12 -10.71 7.03
N TYR A 239 15.80 -10.62 5.74
CA TYR A 239 15.87 -9.38 4.98
C TYR A 239 15.03 -8.25 5.61
N TYR A 240 13.74 -8.52 5.85
CA TYR A 240 12.83 -7.54 6.45
C TYR A 240 13.36 -7.11 7.82
N VAL A 241 13.86 -8.06 8.60
CA VAL A 241 14.44 -7.77 9.90
C VAL A 241 15.70 -6.89 9.77
N ALA A 242 16.54 -7.12 8.77
CA ALA A 242 17.73 -6.33 8.53
C ALA A 242 17.38 -4.86 8.26
N HIS A 243 16.46 -4.61 7.33
CA HIS A 243 16.05 -3.25 6.99
C HIS A 243 15.28 -2.58 8.14
N GLU A 244 14.40 -3.31 8.83
CA GLU A 244 13.59 -2.71 9.89
C GLU A 244 14.38 -2.49 11.21
N TYR A 245 15.22 -3.45 11.60
CA TYR A 245 15.84 -3.46 12.93
C TYR A 245 17.33 -3.15 12.91
N MET A 246 18.02 -3.22 11.76
CA MET A 246 19.49 -3.10 11.70
C MET A 246 20.02 -1.98 10.78
N GLU A 247 19.17 -1.31 9.99
CA GLU A 247 19.53 -0.08 9.28
C GLU A 247 19.94 1.04 10.22
N ILE A 248 20.86 1.93 9.83
CA ILE A 248 21.42 2.96 10.73
C ILE A 248 20.33 3.89 11.30
N PHE A 249 19.37 4.29 10.48
CA PHE A 249 18.29 5.19 10.85
C PHE A 249 16.99 4.41 10.97
N ASN A 250 16.34 4.50 12.13
CA ASN A 250 14.91 4.25 12.30
C ASN A 250 14.48 5.25 13.37
N ASP A 251 13.78 6.30 12.94
CA ASP A 251 13.43 7.45 13.79
C ASP A 251 11.92 7.65 13.82
N PRO A 252 11.20 6.93 14.71
CA PRO A 252 9.78 7.13 14.93
C PRO A 252 9.50 8.47 15.60
N ILE A 253 8.31 9.01 15.33
CA ILE A 253 7.86 10.28 15.92
C ILE A 253 6.42 10.13 16.44
N TYR A 254 6.01 10.98 17.37
CA TYR A 254 4.59 11.12 17.68
C TYR A 254 3.89 11.90 16.55
N VAL A 255 2.62 11.62 16.29
CA VAL A 255 1.86 12.26 15.20
C VAL A 255 1.84 13.78 15.31
N ASN A 256 1.77 14.36 16.52
CA ASN A 256 1.83 15.81 16.70
C ASN A 256 3.14 16.40 16.19
N GLY A 257 4.28 15.73 16.44
CA GLY A 257 5.58 16.16 15.93
C GLY A 257 5.67 16.08 14.41
N PHE A 258 5.06 15.06 13.78
CA PHE A 258 4.95 14.98 12.33
C PHE A 258 4.12 16.11 11.74
N ILE A 259 2.96 16.42 12.34
CA ILE A 259 2.08 17.52 11.90
C ILE A 259 2.78 18.87 12.08
N GLU A 260 3.46 19.11 13.20
CA GLU A 260 4.29 20.29 13.40
C GLU A 260 5.39 20.40 12.34
N TRP A 261 6.01 19.28 11.97
CA TRP A 261 6.99 19.23 10.88
C TRP A 261 6.37 19.65 9.55
N ALA A 262 5.21 19.09 9.19
CA ALA A 262 4.48 19.45 7.97
C ALA A 262 4.13 20.94 7.91
N ASN A 263 3.61 21.49 9.02
CA ASN A 263 3.20 22.89 9.12
C ASN A 263 4.38 23.85 8.88
N ARG A 264 5.59 23.53 9.38
CA ARG A 264 6.81 24.34 9.13
C ARG A 264 7.16 24.45 7.64
N HIS A 265 6.74 23.49 6.82
CA HIS A 265 6.91 23.50 5.36
C HIS A 265 5.67 23.98 4.61
N ARG A 266 4.70 24.61 5.29
CA ARG A 266 3.46 25.11 4.67
C ARG A 266 2.65 24.01 3.99
N LEU A 267 2.58 22.86 4.66
CA LEU A 267 1.72 21.74 4.35
C LEU A 267 0.71 21.56 5.48
N ALA A 268 -0.53 21.20 5.14
CA ALA A 268 -1.58 20.90 6.09
C ALA A 268 -1.83 19.39 6.13
N TYR A 269 -1.91 18.83 7.33
CA TYR A 269 -2.28 17.44 7.56
C TYR A 269 -3.74 17.19 7.21
N ILE A 270 -4.05 16.19 6.40
CA ILE A 270 -5.43 15.85 6.02
C ILE A 270 -6.01 14.83 7.01
N GLY A 271 -5.26 13.74 7.21
CA GLY A 271 -5.63 12.57 8.01
C GLY A 271 -4.79 11.37 7.59
N ASP A 272 -5.19 10.17 7.98
CA ASP A 272 -4.49 8.93 7.61
C ASP A 272 -5.25 8.12 6.55
N THR A 273 -4.53 7.32 5.76
CA THR A 273 -5.17 6.35 4.86
C THR A 273 -5.87 5.21 5.61
N ASP A 274 -5.43 4.92 6.83
CA ASP A 274 -6.20 4.18 7.82
C ASP A 274 -7.17 5.13 8.52
N LEU A 275 -8.40 5.23 8.00
CA LEU A 275 -9.42 6.16 8.55
C LEU A 275 -9.73 5.88 10.03
N HIS A 276 -9.54 4.64 10.50
CA HIS A 276 -9.69 4.26 11.90
C HIS A 276 -8.74 5.05 12.82
N ALA A 277 -7.62 5.56 12.30
CA ALA A 277 -6.69 6.42 13.03
C ALA A 277 -7.24 7.83 13.27
N SER A 278 -7.91 8.39 12.27
CA SER A 278 -8.34 9.79 12.23
C SER A 278 -9.80 10.00 12.67
N PHE A 279 -10.63 8.95 12.55
CA PHE A 279 -12.03 8.97 12.94
C PHE A 279 -12.22 8.30 14.30
N VAL A 280 -12.95 8.96 15.20
CA VAL A 280 -13.36 8.40 16.50
C VAL A 280 -14.87 8.17 16.59
N SER A 281 -15.62 8.54 15.55
CA SER A 281 -17.09 8.34 15.42
C SER A 281 -17.54 6.89 15.55
N TRP A 282 -16.70 5.93 15.17
CA TRP A 282 -16.97 4.50 15.29
C TRP A 282 -16.90 3.98 16.73
N MET A 283 -16.25 4.71 17.64
CA MET A 283 -16.13 4.31 19.05
C MET A 283 -17.45 4.50 19.78
N ALA A 284 -17.61 3.79 20.91
CA ALA A 284 -18.75 3.99 21.80
C ALA A 284 -18.86 5.47 22.21
N GLU A 285 -20.08 5.99 22.27
CA GLU A 285 -20.36 7.43 22.45
C GLU A 285 -19.61 8.04 23.64
N HIS A 286 -19.69 7.42 24.82
CA HIS A 286 -18.98 7.87 26.02
C HIS A 286 -17.45 7.91 25.86
N THR A 287 -16.87 7.04 25.03
CA THR A 287 -15.43 7.04 24.73
C THR A 287 -15.07 8.18 23.80
N ARG A 288 -15.84 8.33 22.71
CA ARG A 288 -15.69 9.43 21.75
C ARG A 288 -15.80 10.79 22.43
N GLU A 289 -16.84 11.02 23.22
CA GLU A 289 -17.05 12.30 23.93
C GLU A 289 -15.88 12.66 24.85
N ARG A 290 -15.33 11.66 25.56
CA ARG A 290 -14.16 11.88 26.42
C ARG A 290 -12.91 12.24 25.62
N ILE A 291 -12.67 11.61 24.48
CA ILE A 291 -11.54 11.96 23.60
C ILE A 291 -11.71 13.37 23.06
N LEU A 292 -12.92 13.73 22.58
CA LEU A 292 -13.19 15.07 22.07
C LEU A 292 -13.06 16.14 23.16
N ALA A 293 -13.51 15.85 24.39
CA ALA A 293 -13.35 16.75 25.54
C ALA A 293 -11.87 16.93 25.91
N LEU A 294 -11.07 15.86 25.91
CA LEU A 294 -9.62 15.93 26.14
C LEU A 294 -8.90 16.72 25.05
N ALA A 295 -9.33 16.56 23.80
CA ALA A 295 -8.76 17.28 22.66
C ALA A 295 -9.13 18.78 22.66
N GLY A 296 -10.23 19.18 23.29
CA GLY A 296 -10.60 20.59 23.44
C GLY A 296 -10.80 21.32 22.11
N GLY A 297 -11.18 20.60 21.05
CA GLY A 297 -11.30 21.14 19.69
C GLY A 297 -10.00 21.12 18.86
N ASP A 298 -8.87 20.73 19.44
CA ASP A 298 -7.62 20.55 18.71
C ASP A 298 -7.57 19.17 18.02
N TYR A 299 -7.60 19.17 16.69
CA TYR A 299 -7.54 17.94 15.89
C TYR A 299 -6.19 17.21 16.04
N ILE A 300 -5.09 17.93 16.35
CA ILE A 300 -3.77 17.32 16.58
C ILE A 300 -3.80 16.53 17.88
N ALA A 301 -4.38 17.10 18.93
CA ALA A 301 -4.59 16.39 20.19
C ALA A 301 -5.49 15.15 20.01
N LYS A 302 -6.54 15.24 19.17
CA LYS A 302 -7.41 14.10 18.83
C LYS A 302 -6.61 12.93 18.22
N GLU A 303 -5.80 13.22 17.20
CA GLU A 303 -4.92 12.23 16.55
C GLU A 303 -3.91 11.63 17.53
N PHE A 304 -3.30 12.47 18.37
CA PHE A 304 -2.34 12.04 19.38
C PHE A 304 -2.98 11.09 20.41
N TYR A 305 -4.13 11.45 20.98
CA TYR A 305 -4.81 10.58 21.95
C TYR A 305 -5.30 9.27 21.32
N SER A 306 -5.75 9.30 20.07
CA SER A 306 -6.10 8.10 19.30
C SER A 306 -4.92 7.13 19.19
N ASP A 307 -3.71 7.65 18.91
CA ASP A 307 -2.48 6.86 18.84
C ASP A 307 -2.08 6.25 20.19
N ILE A 308 -2.23 7.02 21.26
CA ILE A 308 -1.93 6.55 22.62
C ILE A 308 -2.87 5.41 23.01
N LEU A 309 -4.16 5.52 22.72
CA LEU A 309 -5.16 4.50 23.07
C LEU A 309 -5.00 3.22 22.25
N SER A 310 -4.53 3.35 21.01
CA SER A 310 -4.42 2.23 20.07
C SER A 310 -3.00 1.64 19.99
N ASP A 311 -2.06 2.12 20.81
CA ASP A 311 -0.62 1.80 20.78
C ASP A 311 -0.07 1.80 19.34
N ARG A 312 -0.39 2.86 18.59
CA ARG A 312 -0.13 2.89 17.14
C ARG A 312 1.36 2.78 16.85
N GLN A 313 1.72 1.88 15.93
CA GLN A 313 3.09 1.61 15.49
C GLN A 313 3.47 2.31 14.18
N PHE A 314 2.49 2.56 13.30
CA PHE A 314 2.73 3.05 11.95
C PHE A 314 1.60 3.97 11.49
N ARG A 315 1.94 5.04 10.78
CA ARG A 315 1.00 5.95 10.12
C ARG A 315 1.30 6.08 8.63
N ARG A 316 0.28 6.47 7.88
CA ARG A 316 0.24 6.62 6.43
C ARG A 316 -0.53 7.89 6.11
N SER A 317 0.09 9.00 6.42
CA SER A 317 -0.57 10.30 6.48
C SER A 317 -0.67 10.97 5.12
N LEU A 318 -1.79 11.64 4.92
CA LEU A 318 -2.08 12.46 3.76
C LEU A 318 -1.85 13.93 4.12
N LEU A 319 -1.18 14.67 3.23
CA LEU A 319 -0.90 16.09 3.34
C LEU A 319 -1.39 16.82 2.08
N CYS A 320 -1.80 18.07 2.24
CA CYS A 320 -2.03 19.01 1.14
C CYS A 320 -1.21 20.29 1.36
N ARG A 321 -1.23 21.20 0.38
CA ARG A 321 -0.71 22.56 0.59
C ARG A 321 -1.54 23.27 1.66
N GLU A 322 -0.85 24.00 2.55
CA GLU A 322 -1.48 24.81 3.61
C GLU A 322 -2.60 25.72 3.09
N GLU A 323 -2.43 26.28 1.89
CA GLU A 323 -3.40 27.17 1.22
C GLU A 323 -4.78 26.53 0.97
N VAL A 324 -4.86 25.21 0.97
CA VAL A 324 -6.10 24.43 0.79
C VAL A 324 -6.51 23.75 2.11
N GLY A 325 -5.69 23.87 3.17
CA GLY A 325 -5.89 23.20 4.45
C GLY A 325 -7.21 23.53 5.14
N ASP A 326 -7.74 24.74 4.95
CA ASP A 326 -9.03 25.18 5.51
C ASP A 326 -10.24 24.41 4.94
N THR A 327 -10.07 23.75 3.80
CA THR A 327 -11.12 22.90 3.19
C THR A 327 -11.19 21.49 3.79
N VAL A 328 -10.17 21.10 4.57
CA VAL A 328 -10.13 19.78 5.22
C VAL A 328 -11.19 19.73 6.32
N ARG A 329 -12.14 18.79 6.19
CA ARG A 329 -13.17 18.54 7.19
C ARG A 329 -12.59 17.81 8.40
N ARG A 330 -12.77 18.39 9.59
CA ARG A 330 -12.24 17.86 10.87
C ARG A 330 -13.30 17.25 11.78
N ASP A 331 -14.56 17.47 11.45
CA ASP A 331 -15.73 17.02 12.22
C ASP A 331 -16.19 15.60 11.88
N GLU A 332 -15.42 14.89 11.04
CA GLU A 332 -15.72 13.53 10.56
C GLU A 332 -16.99 13.44 9.70
N SER A 333 -17.53 14.57 9.24
CA SER A 333 -18.62 14.59 8.27
C SER A 333 -18.11 14.31 6.85
N VAL A 334 -18.83 13.49 6.10
CA VAL A 334 -18.58 13.24 4.67
C VAL A 334 -19.80 13.65 3.87
N ALA A 335 -19.60 14.39 2.78
CA ALA A 335 -20.68 14.79 1.88
C ALA A 335 -21.33 13.56 1.23
N VAL A 336 -22.66 13.56 1.13
CA VAL A 336 -23.44 12.45 0.57
C VAL A 336 -23.03 12.19 -0.88
N GLU A 337 -22.86 13.26 -1.65
CA GLU A 337 -22.47 13.20 -3.06
C GLU A 337 -21.08 12.56 -3.24
N VAL A 338 -20.20 12.71 -2.24
CA VAL A 338 -18.90 12.03 -2.23
C VAL A 338 -19.12 10.54 -2.01
N ILE A 339 -19.79 10.13 -0.93
CA ILE A 339 -20.04 8.70 -0.62
C ILE A 339 -20.70 7.98 -1.80
N GLU A 340 -21.72 8.59 -2.40
CA GLU A 340 -22.47 7.97 -3.51
C GLU A 340 -21.67 7.92 -4.82
N SER A 341 -20.64 8.74 -4.96
CA SER A 341 -19.75 8.71 -6.14
C SER A 341 -18.67 7.63 -6.07
N LEU A 342 -18.39 7.09 -4.87
CA LEU A 342 -17.30 6.17 -4.61
C LEU A 342 -17.68 4.71 -4.90
N ASN A 343 -16.66 3.89 -5.14
CA ASN A 343 -16.79 2.45 -5.28
C ASN A 343 -16.22 1.77 -4.03
N PHE A 344 -16.96 0.81 -3.49
CA PHE A 344 -16.64 0.06 -2.27
C PHE A 344 -16.33 -1.39 -2.63
N ARG A 345 -15.36 -1.99 -1.92
CA ARG A 345 -15.05 -3.42 -2.02
C ARG A 345 -14.65 -3.95 -0.65
N PRO A 346 -14.92 -5.23 -0.31
CA PRO A 346 -14.32 -5.86 0.85
C PRO A 346 -12.80 -5.68 0.86
N ALA A 347 -12.26 -5.25 1.99
CA ALA A 347 -10.82 -5.22 2.20
C ALA A 347 -10.28 -6.66 2.26
N ARG A 348 -9.14 -6.89 1.63
CA ARG A 348 -8.53 -8.23 1.55
C ARG A 348 -8.15 -8.72 2.96
N GLY A 349 -8.56 -9.94 3.29
CA GLY A 349 -8.23 -10.59 4.56
C GLY A 349 -9.17 -10.25 5.72
N GLU A 350 -10.19 -9.41 5.48
CA GLU A 350 -11.19 -9.06 6.49
C GLU A 350 -12.43 -9.96 6.40
N THR A 351 -12.88 -10.47 7.55
CA THR A 351 -14.16 -11.20 7.66
C THR A 351 -15.23 -10.25 8.17
N ILE A 352 -16.24 -9.98 7.36
CA ILE A 352 -17.32 -9.05 7.69
C ILE A 352 -18.58 -9.82 8.03
N ASN A 353 -18.91 -9.85 9.32
CA ASN A 353 -20.13 -10.47 9.84
C ASN A 353 -21.18 -9.40 10.11
N PHE A 354 -22.02 -9.14 9.10
CA PHE A 354 -23.24 -8.35 9.27
C PHE A 354 -24.31 -9.17 10.01
N ASP A 355 -25.13 -8.53 10.84
CA ASP A 355 -26.31 -9.18 11.44
C ASP A 355 -27.30 -9.61 10.34
N GLU A 356 -27.71 -10.89 10.37
CA GLU A 356 -28.68 -11.47 9.43
C GLU A 356 -30.11 -10.99 9.65
N ASN A 357 -30.41 -10.57 10.85
CA ASN A 357 -31.75 -10.12 11.21
C ASN A 357 -31.98 -8.65 10.85
N ASP A 358 -30.91 -7.88 10.61
CA ASP A 358 -31.02 -6.52 10.09
C ASP A 358 -31.17 -6.55 8.56
N THR A 359 -32.35 -6.16 8.09
CA THR A 359 -32.70 -6.17 6.67
C THR A 359 -31.75 -5.32 5.82
N LEU A 360 -31.34 -4.13 6.30
CA LEU A 360 -30.43 -3.24 5.57
C LEU A 360 -29.04 -3.84 5.47
N LEU A 361 -28.51 -4.34 6.59
CA LEU A 361 -27.18 -4.97 6.61
C LEU A 361 -27.16 -6.24 5.78
N SER A 362 -28.27 -6.98 5.70
CA SER A 362 -28.41 -8.14 4.82
C SER A 362 -28.32 -7.77 3.33
N GLY A 363 -28.81 -6.59 2.92
CA GLY A 363 -28.69 -6.08 1.56
C GLY A 363 -27.26 -5.71 1.19
N ILE A 364 -26.56 -5.02 2.11
CA ILE A 364 -25.12 -4.73 1.95
C ILE A 364 -24.33 -6.02 1.80
N ARG A 365 -24.59 -7.03 2.65
CA ARG A 365 -23.90 -8.32 2.57
C ARG A 365 -24.09 -9.00 1.22
N ASP A 366 -25.30 -8.99 0.67
CA ASP A 366 -25.58 -9.67 -0.60
C ASP A 366 -24.80 -9.07 -1.76
N VAL A 367 -24.73 -7.73 -1.84
CA VAL A 367 -23.92 -7.06 -2.85
C VAL A 367 -22.44 -7.33 -2.61
N MET A 368 -22.00 -7.26 -1.35
CA MET A 368 -20.62 -7.55 -0.94
C MET A 368 -20.16 -8.96 -1.34
N LYS A 369 -21.05 -9.97 -1.24
CA LYS A 369 -20.77 -11.38 -1.59
C LYS A 369 -20.47 -11.59 -3.07
N THR A 370 -20.80 -10.64 -3.94
CA THR A 370 -20.43 -10.72 -5.36
C THR A 370 -18.91 -10.63 -5.56
N GLY A 371 -18.18 -10.05 -4.60
CA GLY A 371 -16.73 -9.82 -4.68
C GLY A 371 -16.34 -8.61 -5.52
N GLU A 372 -17.27 -8.07 -6.30
CA GLU A 372 -17.06 -6.91 -7.17
C GLU A 372 -17.10 -5.59 -6.40
N ALA A 373 -16.52 -4.55 -7.01
CA ALA A 373 -16.70 -3.20 -6.51
C ALA A 373 -18.15 -2.74 -6.75
N PHE A 374 -18.76 -2.11 -5.74
CA PHE A 374 -20.15 -1.70 -5.75
C PHE A 374 -20.34 -0.28 -5.20
N LYS A 375 -21.49 0.32 -5.45
CA LYS A 375 -21.90 1.65 -5.01
C LYS A 375 -23.10 1.58 -4.07
N THR A 376 -23.45 2.72 -3.49
CA THR A 376 -24.71 2.89 -2.76
C THR A 376 -25.91 2.44 -3.57
N GLU A 377 -25.94 2.74 -4.88
CA GLU A 377 -27.07 2.40 -5.74
C GLU A 377 -27.26 0.89 -5.86
N ASP A 378 -26.18 0.12 -6.02
CA ASP A 378 -26.27 -1.35 -6.11
C ASP A 378 -26.90 -1.96 -4.85
N VAL A 379 -26.60 -1.39 -3.68
CA VAL A 379 -27.22 -1.80 -2.41
C VAL A 379 -28.71 -1.42 -2.38
N ALA A 380 -29.05 -0.21 -2.81
CA ALA A 380 -30.43 0.26 -2.86
C ALA A 380 -31.29 -0.58 -3.81
N GLU A 381 -30.79 -0.87 -5.02
CA GLU A 381 -31.43 -1.73 -6.01
C GLU A 381 -31.57 -3.17 -5.48
N ASN A 382 -30.54 -3.72 -4.83
CA ASN A 382 -30.61 -5.04 -4.22
C ASN A 382 -31.70 -5.13 -3.15
N LEU A 383 -31.79 -4.13 -2.26
CA LEU A 383 -32.80 -4.05 -1.22
C LEU A 383 -34.21 -3.92 -1.80
N ALA A 384 -34.40 -3.05 -2.79
CA ALA A 384 -35.69 -2.86 -3.46
C ALA A 384 -36.17 -4.15 -4.16
N ARG A 385 -35.25 -4.89 -4.79
CA ARG A 385 -35.54 -6.17 -5.44
C ARG A 385 -35.91 -7.26 -4.44
N ARG A 386 -35.21 -7.36 -3.31
CA ARG A 386 -35.41 -8.42 -2.30
C ARG A 386 -36.63 -8.18 -1.42
N PHE A 387 -36.95 -6.92 -1.13
CA PHE A 387 -38.02 -6.54 -0.21
C PHE A 387 -39.01 -5.59 -0.90
N PRO A 388 -39.75 -6.06 -1.91
CA PRO A 388 -40.66 -5.21 -2.68
C PRO A 388 -41.71 -4.56 -1.77
N GLY A 389 -41.92 -3.25 -1.94
CA GLY A 389 -42.85 -2.46 -1.14
C GLY A 389 -42.26 -1.85 0.14
N LEU A 390 -41.02 -2.20 0.52
CA LEU A 390 -40.29 -1.51 1.59
C LEU A 390 -39.46 -0.35 1.01
N THR A 391 -39.39 0.75 1.77
CA THR A 391 -38.50 1.87 1.46
C THR A 391 -37.34 1.88 2.47
N PHE A 392 -36.12 1.96 1.95
CA PHE A 392 -34.90 2.02 2.77
C PHE A 392 -34.33 3.43 2.72
N ASP A 393 -33.93 3.92 3.90
CA ASP A 393 -33.30 5.23 4.03
C ASP A 393 -31.88 5.21 3.44
N ARG A 394 -31.69 5.93 2.33
CA ARG A 394 -30.41 6.01 1.62
C ARG A 394 -29.30 6.59 2.49
N MET A 395 -29.64 7.49 3.43
CA MET A 395 -28.67 8.01 4.40
C MET A 395 -28.15 6.92 5.34
N LYS A 396 -28.99 5.96 5.73
CA LYS A 396 -28.57 4.82 6.54
C LYS A 396 -27.65 3.88 5.77
N ILE A 397 -27.93 3.65 4.47
CA ILE A 397 -27.02 2.90 3.59
C ILE A 397 -25.65 3.58 3.54
N ASN A 398 -25.63 4.86 3.18
CA ASN A 398 -24.40 5.66 3.10
C ASN A 398 -23.61 5.66 4.42
N SER A 399 -24.31 5.82 5.55
CA SER A 399 -23.68 5.79 6.88
C SER A 399 -23.06 4.44 7.21
N GLN A 400 -23.69 3.33 6.80
CA GLN A 400 -23.12 2.00 7.00
C GLN A 400 -21.91 1.73 6.11
N LEU A 401 -21.95 2.17 4.84
CA LEU A 401 -20.79 2.06 3.94
C LEU A 401 -19.60 2.89 4.46
N LEU A 402 -19.86 4.12 4.93
CA LEU A 402 -18.85 4.96 5.57
C LEU A 402 -18.29 4.30 6.83
N LEU A 403 -19.14 3.77 7.71
CA LEU A 403 -18.71 3.08 8.94
C LEU A 403 -17.81 1.88 8.62
N GLN A 404 -18.17 1.03 7.66
CA GLN A 404 -17.33 -0.11 7.29
C GLN A 404 -15.99 0.34 6.67
N THR A 405 -15.98 1.46 5.95
CA THR A 405 -14.75 2.05 5.41
C THR A 405 -13.86 2.59 6.53
N ILE A 406 -14.44 3.28 7.53
CA ILE A 406 -13.73 3.76 8.72
C ILE A 406 -13.13 2.59 9.51
N LEU A 407 -13.86 1.49 9.63
CA LEU A 407 -13.40 0.28 10.32
C LEU A 407 -12.36 -0.53 9.53
N GLY A 408 -11.93 -0.06 8.36
CA GLY A 408 -10.96 -0.74 7.50
C GLY A 408 -11.50 -2.00 6.81
N ARG A 409 -12.79 -2.28 6.94
CA ARG A 409 -13.45 -3.47 6.37
C ARG A 409 -13.78 -3.29 4.91
N PHE A 410 -14.06 -2.07 4.47
CA PHE A 410 -14.20 -1.72 3.06
C PHE A 410 -13.00 -0.89 2.58
N SER A 411 -12.50 -1.27 1.41
CA SER A 411 -11.64 -0.43 0.58
C SER A 411 -12.48 0.46 -0.31
N VAL A 412 -11.96 1.64 -0.63
CA VAL A 412 -12.68 2.67 -1.39
C VAL A 412 -11.81 3.21 -2.53
N SER A 413 -12.41 3.44 -3.70
CA SER A 413 -11.76 4.04 -4.88
C SER A 413 -12.66 5.08 -5.56
N SER A 414 -12.04 6.07 -6.21
CA SER A 414 -12.73 7.11 -6.98
C SER A 414 -13.24 6.63 -8.34
N ASP A 415 -12.67 5.55 -8.86
CA ASP A 415 -13.03 4.95 -10.14
C ASP A 415 -13.34 3.46 -10.02
N ASN A 416 -13.93 2.92 -11.09
CA ASN A 416 -14.14 1.51 -11.34
C ASN A 416 -14.17 1.31 -12.86
N ALA A 417 -13.38 0.37 -13.38
CA ALA A 417 -13.38 0.02 -14.80
C ALA A 417 -14.51 -0.98 -15.17
N GLY A 418 -15.18 -1.55 -14.16
CA GLY A 418 -16.09 -2.66 -14.32
C GLY A 418 -15.35 -3.95 -14.66
N LYS A 419 -15.77 -5.07 -14.08
CA LYS A 419 -15.27 -6.37 -14.49
C LYS A 419 -15.97 -6.80 -15.77
N GLN A 420 -15.17 -7.17 -16.77
CA GLN A 420 -15.66 -7.71 -18.03
C GLN A 420 -15.44 -9.22 -18.04
N PHE A 421 -16.49 -9.97 -18.38
CA PHE A 421 -16.39 -11.40 -18.60
C PHE A 421 -16.10 -11.69 -20.07
N PHE A 422 -15.59 -12.89 -20.34
CA PHE A 422 -15.39 -13.32 -21.71
C PHE A 422 -16.73 -13.57 -22.42
N GLU A 423 -16.92 -12.90 -23.55
CA GLU A 423 -18.03 -13.10 -24.48
C GLU A 423 -17.49 -13.45 -25.87
N ASP A 424 -18.04 -14.51 -26.46
CA ASP A 424 -17.68 -14.98 -27.79
C ASP A 424 -17.76 -13.86 -28.82
N HIS A 425 -16.70 -13.73 -29.61
CA HIS A 425 -16.57 -12.77 -30.71
C HIS A 425 -16.67 -11.29 -30.31
N LYS A 426 -16.67 -10.98 -29.01
CA LYS A 426 -16.71 -9.61 -28.51
C LYS A 426 -15.53 -9.27 -27.62
N THR A 427 -15.02 -10.23 -26.84
CA THR A 427 -13.98 -9.91 -25.86
C THR A 427 -12.58 -10.11 -26.43
N TYR A 428 -11.67 -9.19 -26.10
CA TYR A 428 -10.23 -9.27 -26.42
C TYR A 428 -9.38 -8.77 -25.24
N VAL A 429 -8.08 -8.99 -25.31
CA VAL A 429 -7.07 -8.51 -24.36
C VAL A 429 -6.22 -7.43 -25.03
N PRO A 430 -6.26 -6.17 -24.56
CA PRO A 430 -5.38 -5.11 -25.07
C PRO A 430 -3.90 -5.46 -24.94
N ALA A 431 -3.11 -5.10 -25.95
CA ALA A 431 -1.68 -5.43 -26.05
C ALA A 431 -0.87 -5.09 -24.79
N ARG A 432 -1.14 -3.94 -24.15
CA ARG A 432 -0.45 -3.54 -22.91
C ARG A 432 -0.52 -4.58 -21.79
N PHE A 433 -1.63 -5.31 -21.66
CA PHE A 433 -1.77 -6.35 -20.64
C PHE A 433 -0.99 -7.60 -21.05
N THR A 434 -1.01 -7.96 -22.33
CA THR A 434 -0.24 -9.08 -22.88
C THR A 434 1.27 -8.84 -22.74
N ASP A 435 1.74 -7.62 -23.04
CA ASP A 435 3.15 -7.23 -22.92
C ASP A 435 3.59 -7.20 -21.45
N TYR A 436 2.72 -6.73 -20.56
CA TYR A 436 2.94 -6.80 -19.12
C TYR A 436 3.12 -8.24 -18.64
N VAL A 437 2.22 -9.15 -19.01
CA VAL A 437 2.32 -10.58 -18.66
C VAL A 437 3.55 -11.24 -19.31
N ALA A 438 3.89 -10.87 -20.55
CA ALA A 438 5.10 -11.35 -21.22
C ALA A 438 6.37 -10.98 -20.44
N ALA A 439 6.43 -9.79 -19.84
CA ALA A 439 7.57 -9.39 -19.01
C ALA A 439 7.79 -10.32 -17.81
N PHE A 440 6.72 -10.80 -17.18
CA PHE A 440 6.82 -11.78 -16.09
C PHE A 440 7.22 -13.17 -16.59
N VAL A 441 6.52 -13.67 -17.62
CA VAL A 441 6.64 -15.06 -18.07
C VAL A 441 7.93 -15.30 -18.88
N GLU A 442 8.30 -14.35 -19.75
CA GLU A 442 9.40 -14.53 -20.73
C GLU A 442 10.65 -13.72 -20.38
N HIS A 443 10.54 -12.70 -19.53
CA HIS A 443 11.64 -11.77 -19.23
C HIS A 443 12.03 -11.72 -17.76
N GLY A 444 11.46 -12.59 -16.92
CA GLY A 444 11.89 -12.78 -15.53
C GLY A 444 11.60 -11.58 -14.61
N ALA A 445 10.58 -10.77 -14.92
CA ALA A 445 10.22 -9.62 -14.09
C ALA A 445 9.89 -10.00 -12.63
N GLU A 446 9.41 -11.24 -12.39
CA GLU A 446 9.09 -11.77 -11.05
C GLU A 446 10.29 -11.79 -10.09
N ALA A 447 11.53 -11.76 -10.60
CA ALA A 447 12.72 -11.66 -9.76
C ALA A 447 12.90 -10.27 -9.12
N PHE A 448 12.14 -9.26 -9.56
CA PHE A 448 12.40 -7.85 -9.28
C PHE A 448 11.15 -7.09 -8.81
N VAL A 449 10.01 -7.32 -9.45
CA VAL A 449 8.75 -6.64 -9.15
C VAL A 449 7.64 -7.65 -8.94
N GLN A 450 6.72 -7.34 -8.02
CA GLN A 450 5.54 -8.16 -7.79
C GLN A 450 4.37 -7.71 -8.67
N PRO A 451 3.63 -8.61 -9.33
CA PRO A 451 2.47 -8.20 -10.11
C PRO A 451 1.32 -7.79 -9.19
N ALA A 452 0.57 -6.78 -9.57
CA ALA A 452 -0.61 -6.33 -8.82
C ALA A 452 -1.85 -6.16 -9.69
N ASN A 453 -3.02 -6.04 -9.04
CA ASN A 453 -4.29 -5.74 -9.68
C ASN A 453 -4.53 -4.22 -9.80
N ARG A 454 -5.69 -3.83 -10.36
CA ARG A 454 -6.10 -2.42 -10.52
C ARG A 454 -6.14 -1.62 -9.21
N TYR A 455 -6.35 -2.29 -8.08
CA TYR A 455 -6.37 -1.67 -6.75
C TYR A 455 -4.98 -1.60 -6.11
N ASN A 456 -3.93 -1.87 -6.90
CA ASN A 456 -2.53 -1.93 -6.49
C ASN A 456 -2.30 -2.97 -5.36
N GLU A 457 -3.07 -4.05 -5.36
CA GLU A 457 -2.87 -5.18 -4.45
C GLU A 457 -2.05 -6.26 -5.13
N SER A 458 -1.02 -6.76 -4.45
CA SER A 458 -0.19 -7.86 -4.93
C SER A 458 -1.03 -9.09 -5.30
N THR A 459 -0.70 -9.69 -6.43
CA THR A 459 -1.35 -10.89 -6.97
C THR A 459 -0.32 -12.00 -7.17
N PRO A 460 -0.74 -13.27 -7.26
CA PRO A 460 0.13 -14.33 -7.75
C PRO A 460 0.67 -13.99 -9.15
N SER A 461 1.85 -14.53 -9.46
CA SER A 461 2.46 -14.41 -10.78
C SER A 461 1.68 -15.15 -11.88
N PHE A 462 2.12 -14.97 -13.11
CA PHE A 462 1.47 -15.50 -14.31
C PHE A 462 2.15 -16.77 -14.80
N GLY A 463 1.36 -17.69 -15.37
CA GLY A 463 1.87 -18.87 -16.05
C GLY A 463 1.98 -18.68 -17.56
N TYR A 464 2.68 -19.61 -18.24
CA TYR A 464 2.73 -19.66 -19.70
C TYR A 464 1.35 -19.76 -20.35
N GLY A 465 0.40 -20.45 -19.71
CA GLY A 465 -0.97 -20.54 -20.20
C GLY A 465 -1.68 -19.19 -20.27
N HIS A 466 -1.47 -18.31 -19.26
CA HIS A 466 -2.01 -16.94 -19.28
C HIS A 466 -1.53 -16.21 -20.53
N LEU A 467 -0.21 -16.17 -20.74
CA LEU A 467 0.37 -15.47 -21.89
C LEU A 467 -0.10 -16.07 -23.23
N TYR A 468 -0.16 -17.40 -23.32
CA TYR A 468 -0.61 -18.08 -24.53
C TYR A 468 -2.05 -17.68 -24.89
N ILE A 469 -2.98 -17.79 -23.93
CA ILE A 469 -4.39 -17.44 -24.15
C ILE A 469 -4.55 -15.95 -24.45
N MET A 470 -3.84 -15.07 -23.73
CA MET A 470 -3.87 -13.62 -24.00
C MET A 470 -3.40 -13.28 -25.43
N ARG A 471 -2.41 -13.99 -25.97
CA ARG A 471 -1.98 -13.81 -27.37
C ARG A 471 -3.05 -14.23 -28.38
N GLN A 472 -3.76 -15.33 -28.11
CA GLN A 472 -4.91 -15.75 -28.92
C GLN A 472 -6.09 -14.74 -28.83
N LEU A 473 -6.21 -14.07 -27.69
CA LEU A 473 -7.18 -13.00 -27.42
C LEU A 473 -6.71 -11.60 -27.86
N SER A 474 -5.69 -11.48 -28.71
CA SER A 474 -5.31 -10.18 -29.29
C SER A 474 -6.40 -9.55 -30.17
N ARG A 475 -7.38 -10.36 -30.59
CA ARG A 475 -8.62 -9.97 -31.27
C ARG A 475 -9.77 -10.85 -30.79
N PRO A 476 -11.03 -10.42 -30.94
CA PRO A 476 -12.17 -11.24 -30.56
C PRO A 476 -12.19 -12.61 -31.26
N THR A 477 -12.46 -13.66 -30.50
CA THR A 477 -12.55 -15.06 -30.96
C THR A 477 -13.61 -15.81 -30.14
N SER A 478 -13.82 -17.10 -30.40
CA SER A 478 -14.72 -17.94 -29.58
C SER A 478 -13.98 -18.73 -28.51
N LYS A 479 -14.66 -19.04 -27.40
CA LYS A 479 -14.18 -19.94 -26.35
C LYS A 479 -13.80 -21.29 -26.96
N GLN A 480 -14.62 -21.80 -27.87
CA GLN A 480 -14.35 -23.07 -28.56
C GLN A 480 -13.02 -23.05 -29.30
N ALA A 481 -12.71 -21.97 -30.03
CA ALA A 481 -11.43 -21.83 -30.72
C ALA A 481 -10.25 -21.76 -29.74
N LEU A 482 -10.41 -21.12 -28.57
CA LEU A 482 -9.39 -21.12 -27.51
C LEU A 482 -9.14 -22.51 -26.95
N ILE A 483 -10.19 -23.29 -26.71
CA ILE A 483 -10.10 -24.67 -26.19
C ILE A 483 -9.37 -25.56 -27.20
N GLU A 484 -9.73 -25.48 -28.47
CA GLU A 484 -9.09 -26.24 -29.55
C GLU A 484 -7.61 -25.91 -29.66
N THR A 485 -7.24 -24.62 -29.72
CA THR A 485 -5.82 -24.25 -29.83
C THR A 485 -5.03 -24.62 -28.57
N VAL A 486 -5.61 -24.52 -27.37
CA VAL A 486 -4.94 -24.94 -26.14
C VAL A 486 -4.75 -26.45 -26.10
N ALA A 487 -5.76 -27.23 -26.48
CA ALA A 487 -5.68 -28.69 -26.53
C ALA A 487 -4.62 -29.19 -27.52
N GLU A 488 -4.47 -28.50 -28.65
CA GLU A 488 -3.49 -28.85 -29.69
C GLU A 488 -2.05 -28.44 -29.34
N ASN A 489 -1.86 -27.32 -28.63
CA ASN A 489 -0.55 -26.67 -28.54
C ASN A 489 0.05 -26.61 -27.12
N LEU A 490 -0.72 -26.85 -26.06
CA LEU A 490 -0.23 -26.81 -24.68
C LEU A 490 -0.29 -28.17 -24.00
N ASN A 491 0.84 -28.61 -23.43
CA ASN A 491 0.86 -29.72 -22.48
C ASN A 491 0.57 -29.20 -21.07
N ILE A 492 -0.71 -29.23 -20.67
CA ILE A 492 -1.13 -28.69 -19.38
C ILE A 492 -0.85 -29.70 -18.27
N VAL A 493 -0.05 -29.29 -17.28
CA VAL A 493 0.19 -30.06 -16.05
C VAL A 493 -0.17 -29.17 -14.87
N SER A 494 -1.11 -29.60 -14.04
CA SER A 494 -1.50 -28.93 -12.80
C SER A 494 -1.07 -29.75 -11.60
N THR A 495 -0.75 -29.08 -10.50
CA THR A 495 -0.34 -29.72 -9.24
C THR A 495 -1.30 -29.31 -8.14
N THR A 496 -1.83 -30.28 -7.41
CA THR A 496 -2.68 -30.03 -6.24
C THR A 496 -1.86 -29.48 -5.07
N PRO A 497 -2.49 -28.84 -4.06
CA PRO A 497 -1.76 -28.32 -2.89
C PRO A 497 -0.93 -29.37 -2.12
N ASP A 498 -1.32 -30.65 -2.19
CA ASP A 498 -0.61 -31.78 -1.60
C ASP A 498 0.42 -32.44 -2.55
N GLY A 499 0.65 -31.86 -3.73
CA GLY A 499 1.75 -32.24 -4.63
C GLY A 499 1.42 -33.29 -5.69
N LEU A 500 0.14 -33.62 -5.91
CA LEU A 500 -0.27 -34.56 -6.95
C LEU A 500 -0.38 -33.85 -8.30
N THR A 501 0.23 -34.42 -9.33
CA THR A 501 0.19 -33.86 -10.70
C THR A 501 -0.91 -34.51 -11.53
N PHE A 502 -1.64 -33.71 -12.31
CA PHE A 502 -2.66 -34.19 -13.25
C PHE A 502 -2.74 -33.31 -14.51
N HIS A 503 -3.40 -33.82 -15.54
CA HIS A 503 -3.66 -33.09 -16.79
C HIS A 503 -5.14 -32.66 -16.82
N PRO A 504 -5.47 -31.39 -16.51
CA PRO A 504 -6.85 -30.92 -16.63
C PRO A 504 -7.29 -30.92 -18.10
N PRO A 505 -8.60 -31.13 -18.39
CA PRO A 505 -9.15 -30.87 -19.72
C PRO A 505 -8.87 -29.42 -20.15
N ALA A 506 -8.58 -29.21 -21.44
CA ALA A 506 -8.32 -27.88 -21.99
C ALA A 506 -9.46 -26.89 -21.73
N GLU A 507 -10.71 -27.37 -21.75
CA GLU A 507 -11.90 -26.58 -21.41
C GLU A 507 -11.81 -25.98 -20.01
N VAL A 508 -11.57 -26.81 -18.98
CA VAL A 508 -11.45 -26.36 -17.58
C VAL A 508 -10.31 -25.35 -17.45
N TYR A 509 -9.16 -25.62 -18.07
CA TYR A 509 -8.00 -24.74 -17.99
C TYR A 509 -8.24 -23.38 -18.65
N VAL A 510 -8.90 -23.35 -19.81
CA VAL A 510 -9.28 -22.11 -20.49
C VAL A 510 -10.27 -21.32 -19.64
N GLU A 511 -11.27 -21.96 -19.04
CA GLU A 511 -12.24 -21.28 -18.20
C GLU A 511 -11.62 -20.66 -16.95
N GLU A 512 -10.70 -21.37 -16.29
CA GLU A 512 -9.94 -20.85 -15.14
C GLU A 512 -9.13 -19.60 -15.52
N ILE A 513 -8.41 -19.64 -16.64
CA ILE A 513 -7.63 -18.49 -17.10
C ILE A 513 -8.55 -17.32 -17.50
N LEU A 514 -9.64 -17.57 -18.23
CA LEU A 514 -10.58 -16.51 -18.61
C LEU A 514 -11.20 -15.84 -17.36
N ALA A 515 -11.49 -16.61 -16.31
CA ALA A 515 -11.97 -16.08 -15.04
C ALA A 515 -10.90 -15.22 -14.35
N ASP A 516 -9.65 -15.68 -14.27
CA ASP A 516 -8.54 -14.90 -13.68
C ASP A 516 -8.25 -13.61 -14.49
N LEU A 517 -8.33 -13.67 -15.83
CA LEU A 517 -8.21 -12.48 -16.68
C LEU A 517 -9.34 -11.47 -16.43
N ALA A 518 -10.56 -11.95 -16.20
CA ALA A 518 -11.69 -11.10 -15.81
C ALA A 518 -11.45 -10.45 -14.45
N ASP A 519 -11.07 -11.23 -13.43
CA ASP A 519 -10.76 -10.74 -12.07
C ASP A 519 -9.65 -9.67 -12.09
N ARG A 520 -8.67 -9.83 -12.97
CA ARG A 520 -7.57 -8.87 -13.18
C ARG A 520 -7.92 -7.70 -14.09
N HIS A 521 -9.15 -7.63 -14.62
CA HIS A 521 -9.63 -6.56 -15.50
C HIS A 521 -8.78 -6.44 -16.79
N PHE A 522 -8.34 -7.57 -17.34
CA PHE A 522 -7.56 -7.63 -18.59
C PHE A 522 -8.44 -7.79 -19.82
N LEU A 523 -9.70 -8.19 -19.65
CA LEU A 523 -10.68 -8.36 -20.72
C LEU A 523 -11.36 -7.03 -21.06
N VAL A 524 -11.54 -6.76 -22.35
CA VAL A 524 -12.22 -5.58 -22.89
C VAL A 524 -13.18 -6.01 -23.99
N SER A 525 -14.36 -5.39 -24.05
CA SER A 525 -15.31 -5.57 -25.15
C SER A 525 -14.87 -4.79 -26.38
N ALA A 526 -14.90 -5.41 -27.55
CA ALA A 526 -14.77 -4.73 -28.82
C ALA A 526 -16.07 -3.98 -29.14
N ASP A 527 -15.93 -2.79 -29.70
CA ASP A 527 -17.05 -1.95 -30.16
C ASP A 527 -17.79 -2.56 -31.35
#